data_AF-A0A0F9XQ02-F1
#
_entry.id   AF-A0A0F9XQ02-F1
#
_cell.length_a   1.000
_cell.length_b   1.000
_cell.length_c   1.000
_cell.angle_alpha   90.00
_cell.angle_beta   90.00
_cell.angle_gamma   90.00
#
_symmetry.space_group_name_H-M   'P 1'
#
loop_
_entity.id
_entity.type
_entity.pdbx_description
1 polymer ?
#
loop_
_entity_poly.entity_id
_entity_poly.type
_entity_poly.pdbx_seq_one_letter_code
_entity_poly.pdbx_strand_id
1 'polypeptide(L)' 'MANRSPDQEILVTKQIAYELGVSPDTVRRMFRNGNLGPDARKWNGRNSPIRMPRKAINRLKGEE' A
#
# COMPACT_ATOMS: atom_id res chain seq x y z
N MET A 1 12.62 20.01 -12.70
CA MET A 1 12.17 18.64 -12.34
C MET A 1 11.09 18.74 -11.28
N ALA A 2 9.97 18.04 -11.41
CA ALA A 2 8.86 18.11 -10.46
C ALA A 2 9.29 17.60 -9.08
N ASN A 3 9.18 18.45 -8.05
CA ASN A 3 9.21 18.07 -6.64
C ASN A 3 7.97 17.19 -6.35
N ARG A 4 8.03 15.89 -6.66
CA ARG A 4 7.10 14.91 -6.09
C ARG A 4 7.78 14.35 -4.86
N SER A 5 7.41 14.85 -3.70
CA SER A 5 7.83 14.26 -2.44
C SER A 5 7.45 12.77 -2.44
N PRO A 6 8.40 11.85 -2.18
CA PRO A 6 8.20 10.40 -2.32
C PRO A 6 7.09 9.86 -1.41
N ASP A 7 6.77 10.60 -0.35
CA ASP A 7 5.67 10.35 0.59
C ASP A 7 4.27 10.41 -0.02
N GLN A 8 4.05 11.16 -1.11
CA GLN A 8 2.75 11.27 -1.78
C GLN A 8 2.56 10.27 -2.93
N GLU A 9 3.53 9.40 -3.19
CA GLU A 9 3.41 8.41 -4.26
C GLU A 9 2.36 7.35 -3.90
N ILE A 10 1.38 7.16 -4.79
CA ILE A 10 0.38 6.09 -4.67
C ILE A 10 0.99 4.81 -5.22
N LEU A 11 1.27 3.88 -4.33
CA LEU A 11 1.84 2.58 -4.66
C LEU A 11 0.77 1.55 -4.96
N VAL A 12 1.07 0.63 -5.88
CA VAL A 12 0.22 -0.53 -6.19
C VAL A 12 0.64 -1.76 -5.38
N THR A 13 -0.21 -2.78 -5.33
CA THR A 13 -0.04 -4.00 -4.51
C THR A 13 1.34 -4.63 -4.59
N LYS A 14 1.95 -4.69 -5.79
CA LYS A 14 3.30 -5.26 -5.97
C LYS A 14 4.37 -4.41 -5.28
N GLN A 15 4.26 -3.09 -5.36
CA GLN A 15 5.19 -2.18 -4.69
C GLN A 15 4.96 -2.19 -3.18
N ILE A 16 3.70 -2.21 -2.72
CA ILE A 16 3.37 -2.37 -1.30
C ILE A 16 3.97 -3.66 -0.74
N ALA A 17 3.86 -4.76 -1.49
CA ALA A 17 4.44 -6.06 -1.15
C ALA A 17 5.97 -5.99 -1.05
N TYR A 18 6.63 -5.37 -2.03
CA TYR A 18 8.07 -5.16 -2.03
C TYR A 18 8.52 -4.34 -0.80
N GLU A 19 7.81 -3.26 -0.50
CA GLU A 19 8.12 -2.39 0.63
C GLU A 19 7.97 -3.07 1.98
N LEU A 20 6.89 -3.83 2.15
CA LEU A 20 6.62 -4.56 3.38
C LEU A 20 7.43 -5.86 3.49
N GLY A 21 8.15 -6.26 2.44
CA GLY A 21 8.88 -7.53 2.39
C GLY A 21 7.95 -8.76 2.43
N VAL A 22 6.70 -8.62 1.98
CA VAL A 22 5.69 -9.70 2.01
C VAL A 22 5.23 -10.07 0.61
N SER A 23 4.56 -11.22 0.48
CA SER A 23 3.94 -11.60 -0.79
C SER A 23 2.72 -10.72 -1.13
N PRO A 24 2.43 -10.47 -2.42
CA PRO A 24 1.21 -9.75 -2.84
C PRO A 24 -0.09 -10.36 -2.32
N ASP A 25 -0.12 -11.69 -2.11
CA ASP A 25 -1.26 -12.38 -1.52
C ASP A 25 -1.44 -12.02 -0.03
N THR A 26 -0.34 -11.90 0.71
CA THR A 26 -0.33 -11.39 2.09
C THR A 26 -0.88 -9.98 2.15
N VAL A 27 -0.50 -9.09 1.23
CA VAL A 27 -1.07 -7.73 1.14
C VAL A 27 -2.58 -7.78 0.92
N ARG A 28 -3.07 -8.67 0.04
CA ARG A 28 -4.51 -8.86 -0.18
C ARG A 28 -5.23 -9.42 1.05
N ARG A 29 -4.58 -10.29 1.81
CA ARG A 29 -5.11 -10.79 3.09
C ARG A 29 -5.15 -9.69 4.14
N MET A 30 -4.09 -8.89 4.27
CA MET A 30 -4.03 -7.74 5.17
C MET A 30 -5.12 -6.72 4.85
N PHE A 31 -5.36 -6.43 3.57
CA PHE A 31 -6.45 -5.56 3.12
C PHE A 31 -7.82 -6.11 3.53
N ARG A 32 -8.08 -7.40 3.30
CA ARG A 32 -9.33 -8.07 3.69
C ARG A 32 -9.55 -8.06 5.20
N ASN A 33 -8.47 -8.15 5.97
CA ASN A 33 -8.50 -8.15 7.43
C ASN A 33 -8.54 -6.73 8.04
N GLY A 34 -8.43 -5.66 7.22
CA GLY A 34 -8.39 -4.28 7.70
C GLY A 34 -7.03 -3.81 8.24
N ASN A 35 -5.98 -4.63 8.14
CA ASN A 35 -4.65 -4.33 8.70
C ASN A 35 -3.85 -3.28 7.92
N LEU A 36 -4.25 -2.93 6.69
CA LEU A 36 -3.59 -1.89 5.91
C LEU A 36 -4.08 -0.47 6.24
N GLY A 37 -5.10 -0.34 7.10
CA GLY A 37 -5.67 0.93 7.49
C GLY A 37 -6.58 1.59 6.43
N PRO A 38 -7.11 2.79 6.73
CA PRO A 38 -8.10 3.49 5.90
C PRO A 38 -7.52 4.07 4.59
N ASP A 39 -6.19 4.25 4.53
CA ASP A 39 -5.49 4.81 3.37
C ASP A 39 -5.34 3.79 2.23
N ALA A 40 -5.49 2.49 2.53
CA ALA A 40 -5.49 1.46 1.51
C ALA A 40 -6.85 1.42 0.80
N ARG A 41 -6.83 1.52 -0.53
CA ARG A 41 -8.03 1.49 -1.36
C ARG A 41 -7.86 0.58 -2.55
N LYS A 42 -8.88 -0.20 -2.85
CA LYS A 42 -8.94 -1.04 -4.05
C LYS A 42 -9.82 -0.38 -5.09
N TRP A 43 -9.33 -0.24 -6.32
CA TRP A 43 -10.18 0.19 -7.45
C TRP A 43 -11.11 -0.97 -7.80
N ASN A 44 -12.38 -0.73 -8.10
CA ASN A 44 -13.43 -1.79 -8.12
C ASN A 44 -13.05 -3.05 -8.93
N GLY A 45 -13.46 -4.25 -8.48
CA GLY A 45 -13.24 -5.54 -9.15
C GLY A 45 -12.54 -6.61 -8.29
N ARG A 46 -12.71 -7.90 -8.61
CA ARG A 46 -12.17 -9.01 -7.80
C ARG A 46 -10.64 -9.04 -7.78
N ASN A 47 -10.00 -8.81 -8.92
CA ASN A 47 -8.54 -8.86 -9.09
C ASN A 47 -7.83 -7.50 -9.09
N SER A 48 -8.56 -6.42 -8.87
CA SER A 48 -7.99 -5.09 -8.97
C SER A 48 -6.89 -4.84 -7.93
N PRO A 49 -5.85 -4.07 -8.29
CA PRO A 49 -4.77 -3.76 -7.38
C PRO A 49 -5.26 -2.89 -6.21
N ILE A 50 -4.78 -3.23 -5.03
CA ILE A 50 -4.80 -2.37 -3.85
C ILE A 50 -3.79 -1.25 -4.07
N ARG A 51 -4.21 -0.02 -3.78
CA ARG A 51 -3.46 1.21 -3.89
C ARG A 51 -3.36 1.86 -2.51
N MET A 52 -2.21 2.42 -2.20
CA MET A 52 -1.95 3.02 -0.89
C MET A 52 -0.86 4.08 -1.02
N PRO A 53 -0.97 5.24 -0.35
CA PRO A 53 0.10 6.22 -0.31
C PRO A 53 1.31 5.67 0.44
N ARG A 54 2.51 6.00 -0.03
CA ARG A 54 3.80 5.61 0.58
C ARG A 54 3.86 5.96 2.07
N LYS A 55 3.40 7.15 2.46
CA LYS A 55 3.36 7.58 3.86
C LYS A 55 2.62 6.58 4.77
N ALA A 56 1.53 6.00 4.30
CA ALA A 56 0.78 5.04 5.09
C ALA A 56 1.55 3.71 5.25
N ILE A 57 2.40 3.34 4.30
CA ILE A 57 3.29 2.17 4.46
C ILE A 57 4.35 2.46 5.52
N ASN A 58 4.94 3.65 5.52
CA ASN A 58 5.93 4.03 6.55
C ASN A 58 5.31 3.98 7.96
N ARG A 59 4.04 4.38 8.10
CA ARG A 59 3.26 4.21 9.35
C ARG A 59 3.13 2.75 9.77
N LEU A 60 2.84 1.85 8.81
CA LEU A 60 2.77 0.41 9.09
C LEU A 60 4.12 -0.18 9.48
N LYS A 61 5.23 0.39 8.98
CA LYS A 61 6.59 0.02 9.35
C LYS A 61 7.01 0.57 10.72
N GLY A 62 6.29 1.56 11.26
CA GLY A 62 6.68 2.28 12.48
C GLY A 62 7.87 3.23 12.28
N GLU A 63 8.11 3.68 11.03
CA GLU A 63 9.14 4.68 10.70
C GLU A 63 8.61 6.13 10.85
N GLU A 64 7.87 6.41 11.93
CA GLU A 64 7.35 7.75 12.28
C GLU A 64 8.00 8.27 13.57
#